data_AF-A0A9Q1CPI3-F1
#
_entry.id   AF-A0A9Q1CPI3-F1
#
_cell.length_a   1.000
_cell.length_b   1.000
_cell.length_c   1.000
_cell.angle_alpha   90.00
_cell.angle_beta   90.00
_cell.angle_gamma   90.00
#
_symmetry.space_group_name_H-M   'P 1'
#
loop_
_entity.id
_entity.type
_entity.pdbx_description
1 polymer ?
#
loop_
_entity_poly.entity_id
_entity_poly.type
_entity_poly.pdbx_seq_one_letter_code
_entity_poly.pdbx_strand_id
1 'polypeptide(L)'
;MLTIQKVKANQSKAQPTHLPLKCMVPLLLPPTQYVKDGIPKKVQSLILCDSTGFLKATSFDVTKTEGLKVNSSIILKNFISRADAIIITQSTKIFKTTPLHVEEAIVNAAILHLRPPTPPPSSYSAIKMSPVKSIQTVVGKLVQGKRTAINNRYQKEDGLRKKFIDGRIG
;
A
#
# COMPACT_ATOMS: atom_id res chain seq x y z
N MET A 1 2.28 -24.84 -13.21
CA MET A 1 2.14 -23.73 -12.25
C MET A 1 2.40 -22.42 -12.96
N LEU A 2 1.76 -21.35 -12.51
CA LEU A 2 1.99 -20.00 -13.01
C LEU A 2 3.28 -19.41 -12.39
N THR A 3 3.96 -18.53 -13.12
CA THR A 3 5.10 -17.74 -12.65
C THR A 3 4.76 -16.26 -12.67
N ILE A 4 5.47 -15.44 -11.90
CA ILE A 4 5.27 -13.99 -11.85
C ILE A 4 5.46 -13.34 -13.21
N GLN A 5 6.46 -13.75 -13.98
CA GLN A 5 6.66 -13.24 -15.34
C GLN A 5 5.45 -13.51 -16.24
N LYS A 6 4.82 -14.69 -16.13
CA LYS A 6 3.60 -15.01 -16.89
C LYS A 6 2.38 -14.21 -16.40
N VAL A 7 2.29 -13.92 -15.10
CA VAL A 7 1.25 -13.02 -14.56
C VAL A 7 1.40 -11.63 -15.18
N LYS A 8 2.64 -11.12 -15.26
CA LYS A 8 2.94 -9.84 -15.91
C LYS A 8 2.58 -9.90 -17.41
N ALA A 9 2.94 -10.95 -18.14
CA ALA A 9 2.70 -10.98 -19.59
C ALA A 9 1.21 -10.89 -20.02
N ASN A 10 0.25 -11.30 -19.18
CA ASN A 10 -1.19 -11.30 -19.50
C ASN A 10 -1.85 -9.93 -19.22
N GLN A 11 -1.38 -8.89 -19.91
CA GLN A 11 -1.33 -7.53 -19.37
C GLN A 11 -2.41 -6.53 -19.82
N SER A 12 -3.39 -6.91 -20.65
CA SER A 12 -4.33 -5.91 -21.21
C SER A 12 -5.53 -5.58 -20.32
N LYS A 13 -6.02 -6.52 -19.49
CA LYS A 13 -7.18 -6.32 -18.61
C LYS A 13 -7.04 -7.09 -17.30
N ALA A 14 -7.75 -6.61 -16.26
CA ALA A 14 -7.86 -7.34 -15.01
C ALA A 14 -8.57 -8.68 -15.25
N GLN A 15 -7.94 -9.81 -14.91
CA GLN A 15 -8.50 -11.13 -15.18
C GLN A 15 -8.46 -12.03 -13.94
N PRO A 16 -9.56 -12.72 -13.61
CA PRO A 16 -9.54 -13.79 -12.62
C PRO A 16 -8.57 -14.90 -13.06
N THR A 17 -7.69 -15.31 -12.16
CA THR A 17 -6.70 -16.35 -12.39
C THR A 17 -6.91 -17.51 -11.41
N HIS A 18 -7.21 -18.67 -11.98
CA HIS A 18 -7.43 -19.92 -11.22
C HIS A 18 -6.17 -20.79 -11.11
N LEU A 19 -5.20 -20.58 -12.00
CA LEU A 19 -3.94 -21.33 -11.99
C LEU A 19 -3.13 -21.00 -10.74
N PRO A 20 -2.57 -22.01 -10.05
CA PRO A 20 -1.78 -21.78 -8.85
C PRO A 20 -0.47 -21.06 -9.15
N LEU A 21 -0.18 -20.04 -8.33
CA LEU A 21 1.09 -19.31 -8.30
C LEU A 21 1.82 -19.63 -6.98
N LYS A 22 2.98 -20.28 -7.05
CA LYS A 22 3.85 -20.43 -5.87
C LYS A 22 4.83 -19.27 -5.82
N CYS A 23 4.92 -18.62 -4.67
CA CYS A 23 5.75 -17.45 -4.47
C CYS A 23 6.17 -17.33 -3.00
N MET A 24 7.19 -16.53 -2.74
CA MET A 24 7.61 -16.12 -1.41
C MET A 24 7.13 -14.68 -1.12
N VAL A 25 6.86 -14.38 0.15
CA VAL A 25 6.45 -13.05 0.64
C VAL A 25 7.63 -12.33 1.30
N PRO A 26 8.47 -11.56 0.57
CA PRO A 26 9.63 -10.89 1.18
C PRO A 26 9.27 -9.62 1.96
N LEU A 27 8.10 -9.02 1.72
CA LEU A 27 7.64 -7.86 2.48
C LEU A 27 6.11 -7.87 2.63
N LEU A 28 5.66 -7.61 3.84
CA LEU A 28 4.27 -7.42 4.23
C LEU A 28 4.18 -6.10 4.99
N LEU A 29 3.43 -5.13 4.48
CA LEU A 29 3.21 -3.85 5.16
C LEU A 29 2.05 -3.97 6.15
N PRO A 30 2.02 -3.13 7.21
CA PRO A 30 0.86 -3.06 8.09
C PRO A 30 -0.40 -2.64 7.31
N PRO A 31 -1.60 -3.11 7.73
CA PRO A 31 -2.85 -2.68 7.12
C PRO A 31 -3.05 -1.17 7.22
N THR A 32 -3.49 -0.55 6.14
CA THR A 32 -3.83 0.87 6.07
C THR A 32 -5.35 1.04 5.99
N GLN A 33 -5.89 2.04 6.69
CA GLN A 33 -7.31 2.37 6.64
C GLN A 33 -7.58 3.42 5.54
N TYR A 34 -8.70 3.28 4.85
CA TYR A 34 -9.18 4.28 3.89
C TYR A 34 -10.70 4.34 3.93
N VAL A 35 -11.28 5.47 3.51
CA VAL A 35 -12.73 5.64 3.41
C VAL A 35 -13.13 5.52 1.95
N LYS A 36 -14.09 4.65 1.66
CA LYS A 36 -14.74 4.56 0.36
C LYS A 36 -16.24 4.65 0.56
N ASP A 37 -16.87 5.64 -0.09
CA ASP A 37 -18.31 5.88 -0.01
C ASP A 37 -18.80 6.06 1.45
N GLY A 38 -18.00 6.75 2.27
CA GLY A 38 -18.28 6.96 3.71
C GLY A 38 -17.99 5.76 4.61
N ILE A 39 -17.66 4.59 4.04
CA ILE A 39 -17.41 3.36 4.80
C ILE A 39 -15.90 3.19 5.03
N PRO A 40 -15.44 3.03 6.29
CA PRO A 40 -14.05 2.71 6.57
C PRO A 40 -13.73 1.30 6.11
N LYS A 41 -12.66 1.16 5.34
CA LYS A 41 -12.14 -0.10 4.82
C LYS A 41 -10.66 -0.23 5.14
N LYS A 42 -10.17 -1.47 5.15
CA LYS A 42 -8.75 -1.77 5.34
C LYS A 42 -8.19 -2.36 4.06
N VAL A 43 -6.95 -2.01 3.76
CA VAL A 43 -6.18 -2.59 2.66
C VAL A 43 -4.79 -2.95 3.18
N GLN A 44 -4.24 -4.06 2.71
CA GLN A 44 -2.87 -4.45 3.05
C GLN A 44 -2.06 -4.66 1.77
N SER A 45 -0.91 -4.01 1.70
CA SER A 45 0.03 -4.20 0.59
C SER A 45 1.14 -5.17 0.99
N LEU A 46 1.47 -6.05 0.07
CA LEU A 46 2.58 -6.98 0.17
C LEU A 46 3.26 -7.09 -1.18
N ILE A 47 4.44 -7.69 -1.21
CA ILE A 47 5.09 -8.05 -2.47
C ILE A 47 5.31 -9.55 -2.51
N LEU A 48 5.16 -10.13 -3.69
CA LEU A 48 5.34 -11.55 -3.96
C LEU A 48 6.52 -11.71 -4.91
N CYS A 49 7.34 -12.72 -4.70
CA CYS A 49 8.46 -13.04 -5.57
C CYS A 49 8.57 -14.53 -5.87
N ASP A 50 9.11 -14.86 -7.04
CA ASP A 50 9.56 -16.18 -7.44
C ASP A 50 10.90 -16.04 -8.18
N SER A 51 11.42 -17.14 -8.74
CA SER A 51 12.67 -17.10 -9.50
C SER A 51 12.62 -16.26 -10.79
N THR A 52 11.43 -15.84 -11.24
CA THR A 52 11.23 -15.06 -12.46
C THR A 52 11.07 -13.56 -12.19
N GLY A 53 10.94 -13.15 -10.92
CA GLY A 53 10.87 -11.75 -10.52
C GLY A 53 9.92 -11.50 -9.35
N PHE A 54 9.40 -10.27 -9.26
CA PHE A 54 8.48 -9.87 -8.21
C PHE A 54 7.29 -9.08 -8.74
N LEU A 55 6.19 -9.07 -7.98
CA LEU A 55 4.98 -8.32 -8.28
C LEU A 55 4.30 -7.85 -7.01
N LYS A 56 3.81 -6.61 -7.00
CA LYS A 56 3.01 -6.08 -5.90
C LYS A 56 1.71 -6.86 -5.78
N ALA A 57 1.28 -7.14 -4.55
CA ALA A 57 -0.06 -7.60 -4.27
C ALA A 57 -0.77 -6.66 -3.31
N THR A 58 -2.09 -6.56 -3.47
CA THR A 58 -2.93 -5.71 -2.64
C THR A 58 -4.12 -6.53 -2.17
N SER A 59 -4.25 -6.70 -0.86
CA SER A 59 -5.37 -7.37 -0.23
C SER A 59 -6.43 -6.37 0.21
N PHE A 60 -7.62 -6.51 -0.34
CA PHE A 60 -8.83 -5.80 0.14
C PHE A 60 -9.55 -6.58 1.26
N ASP A 61 -9.12 -7.82 1.53
CA ASP A 61 -9.59 -8.64 2.62
C ASP A 61 -8.40 -9.02 3.52
N VAL A 62 -8.14 -8.21 4.54
CA VAL A 62 -6.97 -8.35 5.43
C VAL A 62 -6.96 -9.68 6.19
N THR A 63 -8.13 -10.32 6.36
CA THR A 63 -8.22 -11.64 7.01
C THR A 63 -7.47 -12.71 6.22
N LYS A 64 -7.30 -12.54 4.91
CA LYS A 64 -6.52 -13.45 4.06
C LYS A 64 -5.02 -13.39 4.34
N THR A 65 -4.53 -12.27 4.84
CA THR A 65 -3.09 -12.00 5.01
C THR A 65 -2.65 -11.99 6.48
N GLU A 66 -3.58 -12.06 7.44
CA GLU A 66 -3.33 -12.01 8.89
C GLU A 66 -2.38 -13.11 9.40
N GLY A 67 -2.38 -14.29 8.76
CA GLY A 67 -1.49 -15.40 9.11
C GLY A 67 -0.17 -15.47 8.31
N LEU A 68 0.09 -14.51 7.43
CA LEU A 68 1.29 -14.51 6.59
C LEU A 68 2.50 -14.01 7.36
N LYS A 69 3.62 -14.71 7.17
CA LYS A 69 4.92 -14.30 7.69
C LYS A 69 5.82 -13.84 6.55
N VAL A 70 6.63 -12.84 6.82
CA VAL A 70 7.73 -12.45 5.92
C VAL A 70 8.65 -13.65 5.71
N ASN A 71 9.16 -13.80 4.49
CA ASN A 71 9.97 -14.92 4.00
C ASN A 71 9.26 -16.28 3.98
N SER A 72 7.94 -16.31 4.20
CA SER A 72 7.15 -17.53 4.01
C SER A 72 6.86 -17.78 2.53
N SER A 73 6.82 -19.05 2.14
CA SER A 73 6.40 -19.48 0.82
C SER A 73 4.94 -19.90 0.82
N ILE A 74 4.21 -19.43 -0.18
CA ILE A 74 2.78 -19.64 -0.32
C ILE A 74 2.41 -20.10 -1.73
N ILE A 75 1.24 -20.74 -1.84
CA ILE A 75 0.53 -20.95 -3.10
C ILE A 75 -0.71 -20.06 -3.09
N LEU A 76 -0.84 -19.23 -4.11
CA LEU A 76 -1.98 -18.37 -4.36
C LEU A 76 -2.88 -18.99 -5.43
N LYS A 77 -4.19 -19.04 -5.18
CA LYS A 77 -5.23 -19.43 -6.15
C LYS A 77 -6.40 -18.47 -6.12
N ASN A 78 -7.15 -18.37 -7.22
CA ASN A 78 -8.35 -17.53 -7.34
C ASN A 78 -8.08 -16.05 -7.02
N PHE A 79 -6.99 -15.51 -7.55
CA PHE A 79 -6.63 -14.10 -7.43
C PHE A 79 -6.95 -13.38 -8.73
N ILE A 80 -6.97 -12.05 -8.71
CA ILE A 80 -7.11 -11.26 -9.94
C ILE A 80 -5.72 -10.75 -10.33
N SER A 81 -5.30 -11.02 -11.57
CA SER A 81 -4.08 -10.46 -12.14
C SER A 81 -4.40 -9.14 -12.86
N ARG A 82 -3.54 -8.13 -12.67
CA ARG A 82 -3.50 -6.86 -13.41
C ARG A 82 -2.06 -6.58 -13.83
N ALA A 83 -1.88 -5.61 -14.72
CA ALA A 83 -0.61 -5.29 -15.35
C ALA A 83 0.59 -5.27 -14.38
N ASP A 84 0.42 -4.60 -13.24
CA ASP A 84 1.48 -4.39 -12.25
C ASP A 84 1.12 -4.88 -10.85
N ALA A 85 0.02 -5.63 -10.71
CA ALA A 85 -0.43 -6.07 -9.40
C ALA A 85 -1.27 -7.34 -9.40
N ILE A 86 -1.17 -8.07 -8.29
CA ILE A 86 -2.12 -9.11 -7.90
C ILE A 86 -3.11 -8.51 -6.91
N ILE A 87 -4.41 -8.76 -7.12
CA ILE A 87 -5.45 -8.38 -6.18
C ILE A 87 -5.92 -9.62 -5.42
N ILE A 88 -5.81 -9.55 -4.10
CA ILE A 88 -6.30 -10.55 -3.16
C ILE A 88 -7.67 -10.10 -2.67
N THR A 89 -8.67 -10.97 -2.87
CA THR A 89 -10.06 -10.75 -2.49
C THR A 89 -10.54 -11.88 -1.59
N GLN A 90 -11.81 -11.83 -1.19
CA GLN A 90 -12.43 -12.87 -0.37
C GLN A 90 -12.40 -14.25 -1.04
N SER A 91 -12.44 -14.33 -2.38
CA SER A 91 -12.40 -15.61 -3.12
C SER A 91 -10.99 -16.19 -3.25
N THR A 92 -9.96 -15.39 -2.97
CA THR A 92 -8.57 -15.82 -3.04
C THR A 92 -8.26 -16.84 -1.93
N LYS A 93 -7.54 -17.90 -2.33
CA LYS A 93 -7.07 -18.95 -1.43
C LYS A 93 -5.55 -18.88 -1.33
N ILE A 94 -5.06 -18.91 -0.10
CA ILE A 94 -3.63 -18.87 0.23
C ILE A 94 -3.28 -20.12 1.03
N PHE A 95 -2.30 -20.89 0.55
CA PHE A 95 -1.82 -22.10 1.21
C PHE A 95 -0.36 -21.96 1.55
N LYS A 96 0.06 -22.41 2.74
CA LYS A 96 1.48 -22.57 3.06
C LYS A 96 2.06 -23.71 2.20
N THR A 97 3.32 -23.59 1.81
CA THR A 97 3.99 -24.61 1.01
C THR A 97 5.45 -24.72 1.41
N THR A 98 6.16 -25.67 0.80
CA THR A 98 7.59 -25.85 0.98
C THR A 98 8.34 -24.58 0.59
N PRO A 99 9.43 -24.24 1.30
CA PRO A 99 10.24 -23.05 1.00
C PRO A 99 10.61 -22.98 -0.48
N LEU A 100 10.43 -21.80 -1.05
CA LEU A 100 10.87 -21.44 -2.39
C LEU A 100 12.17 -20.65 -2.25
N HIS A 101 13.24 -21.13 -2.86
CA HIS A 101 14.48 -20.38 -2.93
C HIS A 101 14.36 -19.30 -4.02
N VAL A 102 14.60 -18.05 -3.65
CA VAL A 102 14.57 -16.89 -4.54
C VAL A 102 15.88 -16.14 -4.36
N GLU A 103 16.48 -15.70 -5.46
CA GLU A 103 17.73 -14.97 -5.45
C GLU A 103 17.60 -13.66 -4.66
N GLU A 104 18.62 -13.35 -3.85
CA GLU A 104 18.62 -12.17 -2.98
C GLU A 104 18.48 -10.86 -3.77
N ALA A 105 19.02 -10.79 -4.99
CA ALA A 105 18.86 -9.64 -5.89
C ALA A 105 17.38 -9.34 -6.18
N ILE A 106 16.57 -10.38 -6.45
CA ILE A 106 15.13 -10.25 -6.70
C ILE A 106 14.41 -9.80 -5.41
N VAL A 107 14.80 -10.38 -4.27
CA VAL A 107 14.23 -10.03 -2.95
C VAL A 107 14.49 -8.56 -2.61
N ASN A 108 15.72 -8.10 -2.78
CA ASN A 108 16.12 -6.72 -2.49
C ASN A 108 15.41 -5.73 -3.42
N ALA A 109 15.34 -6.03 -4.72
CA ALA A 109 14.58 -5.21 -5.67
C ALA A 109 13.08 -5.16 -5.32
N ALA A 110 12.52 -6.28 -4.86
CA ALA A 110 11.13 -6.35 -4.43
C ALA A 110 10.85 -5.49 -3.20
N ILE A 111 11.73 -5.54 -2.20
CA ILE A 111 11.61 -4.73 -0.98
C ILE A 111 11.69 -3.23 -1.32
N LEU A 112 12.67 -2.82 -2.13
CA LEU A 112 12.83 -1.44 -2.57
C LEU A 112 11.63 -0.92 -3.37
N HIS A 113 10.97 -1.79 -4.15
CA HIS A 113 9.79 -1.40 -4.91
C HIS A 113 8.61 -0.98 -4.02
N LEU A 114 8.39 -1.67 -2.89
CA LEU A 114 7.26 -1.39 -2.01
C LEU A 114 7.63 -0.47 -0.83
N ARG A 115 8.90 -0.43 -0.44
CA ARG A 115 9.45 0.48 0.56
C ARG A 115 10.64 1.24 -0.06
N PRO A 116 10.37 2.28 -0.87
CA PRO A 116 11.43 3.09 -1.42
C PRO A 116 12.18 3.82 -0.28
N PRO A 117 13.49 4.07 -0.44
CA PRO A 117 14.25 4.86 0.52
C PRO A 117 13.69 6.29 0.60
N THR A 118 13.80 6.91 1.77
CA THR A 118 13.41 8.30 1.96
C THR A 118 14.22 9.20 1.03
N PRO A 119 13.59 10.12 0.28
CA PRO A 119 14.32 11.04 -0.58
C PRO A 119 15.26 11.92 0.26
N PRO A 120 16.43 12.32 -0.28
CA PRO A 120 17.28 13.28 0.40
C PRO A 120 16.54 14.62 0.57
N PRO A 121 16.75 15.33 1.69
CA PRO A 121 16.11 16.61 1.92
C PRO A 121 16.57 17.66 0.90
N SER A 122 15.62 18.44 0.40
CA SER A 122 15.86 19.56 -0.48
C SER A 122 16.27 20.80 0.31
N SER A 123 17.19 21.57 -0.25
CA SER A 123 17.57 22.87 0.32
C SER A 123 16.44 23.88 0.20
N TYR A 124 16.44 24.88 1.08
CA TYR A 124 15.42 25.93 1.07
C TYR A 124 15.37 26.72 -0.26
N SER A 125 16.54 26.98 -0.87
CA SER A 125 16.62 27.63 -2.17
C SER A 125 16.00 26.79 -3.29
N ALA A 126 16.27 25.48 -3.31
CA ALA A 126 15.70 24.55 -4.28
C ALA A 126 14.16 24.47 -4.17
N ILE A 127 13.63 24.50 -2.95
CA ILE A 127 12.17 24.47 -2.71
C ILE A 127 11.48 25.71 -3.30
N LYS A 128 12.06 26.91 -3.13
CA LYS A 128 11.49 28.15 -3.68
C LYS A 128 11.41 28.15 -5.21
N MET A 129 12.37 27.50 -5.86
CA MET A 129 12.44 27.40 -7.31
C MET A 129 11.66 26.20 -7.86
N SER A 130 11.13 25.35 -6.98
CA SER A 130 10.43 24.15 -7.40
C SER A 130 9.07 24.48 -8.02
N PRO A 131 8.63 23.69 -9.03
CA PRO A 131 7.29 23.85 -9.61
C PRO A 131 6.19 23.72 -8.56
N VAL A 132 5.10 24.45 -8.79
CA VAL A 132 3.89 24.39 -7.93
C VAL A 132 3.35 22.96 -7.93
N LYS A 133 2.99 22.46 -6.74
CA LYS A 133 2.54 21.07 -6.47
C LYS A 133 3.63 20.00 -6.60
N SER A 134 4.91 20.36 -6.62
CA SER A 134 5.97 19.38 -6.46
C SER A 134 6.01 18.81 -5.03
N ILE A 135 6.29 17.51 -4.90
CA ILE A 135 6.53 16.87 -3.60
C ILE A 135 7.99 17.08 -3.25
N GLN A 136 8.25 17.71 -2.11
CA GLN A 136 9.60 18.00 -1.61
C GLN A 136 9.78 17.38 -0.23
N THR A 137 10.93 16.77 0.02
CA THR A 137 11.34 16.34 1.37
C THR A 137 12.12 17.48 2.01
N VAL A 138 11.72 17.90 3.21
CA VAL A 138 12.37 19.02 3.92
C VAL A 138 12.77 18.54 5.31
N VAL A 139 13.98 18.89 5.74
CA VAL A 139 14.45 18.69 7.11
C VAL A 139 14.86 20.06 7.66
N GLY A 140 14.41 20.38 8.87
CA GLY A 140 14.68 21.67 9.49
C GLY A 140 14.49 21.63 11.00
N LYS A 141 15.03 22.65 11.67
CA LYS A 141 14.84 22.87 13.10
C LYS A 141 13.60 23.71 13.33
N LEU A 142 12.76 23.36 14.30
CA LEU A 142 11.62 24.18 14.69
C LEU A 142 12.13 25.49 15.32
N VAL A 143 11.86 26.62 14.67
CA VAL A 143 12.27 27.96 15.15
C VAL A 143 11.14 28.67 15.90
N GLN A 144 9.90 28.59 15.39
CA GLN A 144 8.73 29.20 16.04
C GLN A 144 7.44 28.49 15.60
N GLY A 145 6.61 28.08 16.55
CA GLY A 145 5.29 27.52 16.28
C GLY A 145 4.21 28.58 16.39
N LYS A 146 3.34 28.72 15.38
CA LYS A 146 2.08 29.49 15.52
C LYS A 146 0.98 28.56 16.01
N ARG A 147 0.13 29.06 16.91
CA ARG A 147 -1.11 28.37 17.33
C ARG A 147 -2.03 28.21 16.11
N THR A 148 -2.43 26.98 15.81
CA THR A 148 -3.37 26.68 14.72
C THR A 148 -4.72 27.31 15.03
N ALA A 149 -5.23 28.18 14.14
CA ALA A 149 -6.58 28.71 14.26
C ALA A 149 -7.60 27.63 13.90
N ILE A 150 -8.59 27.40 14.77
CA ILE A 150 -9.72 26.51 14.49
C ILE A 150 -10.66 27.26 13.54
N ASN A 151 -10.71 26.86 12.27
CA ASN A 151 -11.63 27.42 11.28
C ASN A 151 -13.04 26.84 11.50
N ASN A 152 -13.79 27.44 12.41
CA ASN A 152 -15.23 27.16 12.55
C ASN A 152 -15.97 27.80 11.38
N ARG A 153 -16.27 27.00 10.35
CA ARG A 153 -17.14 27.40 9.25
C ARG A 153 -18.59 27.35 9.75
N TYR A 154 -19.10 28.47 10.27
CA TYR A 154 -20.52 28.62 10.58
C TYR A 154 -21.31 28.77 9.27
N GLN A 155 -22.15 27.79 8.92
CA GLN A 155 -23.26 28.01 8.00
C GLN A 155 -24.34 28.79 8.78
N LYS A 156 -24.72 29.96 8.27
CA LYS A 156 -25.85 30.74 8.79
C LYS A 156 -27.10 30.18 8.10
N GLU A 157 -27.79 29.25 8.75
CA GLU A 157 -29.22 29.02 8.49
C GLU A 157 -29.99 29.47 9.73
N ASP A 158 -30.82 30.47 9.52
CA ASP A 158 -31.99 30.86 10.31
C ASP A 158 -31.86 30.74 11.84
N GLY A 159 -31.30 31.79 12.44
CA GLY A 159 -31.73 32.26 13.76
C GLY A 159 -31.33 31.47 15.01
N LEU A 160 -30.85 30.23 14.93
CA LEU A 160 -30.43 29.47 16.12
C LEU A 160 -28.96 29.02 16.06
N ARG A 161 -28.11 29.67 16.87
CA ARG A 161 -26.71 29.23 17.09
C ARG A 161 -26.69 27.95 17.93
N LYS A 162 -26.56 26.78 17.30
CA LYS A 162 -26.14 25.54 18.00
C LYS A 162 -24.61 25.38 17.91
N LYS A 163 -23.94 25.38 19.06
CA LYS A 163 -22.54 24.94 19.19
C LYS A 163 -22.51 23.42 19.16
N PHE A 164 -21.84 22.82 18.18
CA PHE A 164 -21.38 21.44 18.30
C PHE A 164 -19.93 21.49 18.78
N ILE A 165 -19.70 21.06 20.02
CA ILE A 165 -18.37 20.78 20.56
C ILE A 165 -18.15 19.30 20.25
N ASP A 166 -17.45 18.99 19.17
CA ASP A 166 -16.96 17.62 18.96
C ASP A 166 -15.61 17.51 19.67
N GLY A 167 -15.69 17.16 20.96
CA GLY A 167 -14.54 16.83 21.76
C GLY A 167 -14.06 15.42 21.42
N ARG A 168 -12.85 15.29 20.89
CA ARG A 168 -11.99 14.13 21.18
C ARG A 168 -10.59 14.61 21.54
N ILE A 169 -10.39 14.62 22.85
CA ILE A 169 -9.11 14.51 23.54
C ILE A 169 -8.80 13.01 23.61
N GLY A 170 -7.56 12.63 23.30
CA GLY A 170 -7.04 11.27 23.35
C GLY A 170 -5.78 11.18 22.50
#